data_AF-A0A1X2HJ30-F1
#
_entry.id   AF-A0A1X2HJ30-F1
#
_cell.length_a   1.000
_cell.length_b   1.000
_cell.length_c   1.000
_cell.angle_alpha   90.00
_cell.angle_beta   90.00
_cell.angle_gamma   90.00
#
_symmetry.space_group_name_H-M   'P 1'
#
loop_
_entity.id
_entity.type
_entity.pdbx_description
1 polymer ?
#
loop_
_entity_poly.entity_id
_entity_poly.type
_entity_poly.pdbx_seq_one_letter_code
_entity_poly.pdbx_strand_id
1 'polypeptide(L)'
;MKTTVYAIGISTTTAVKKELKKERETYAKLKKTGGNKTQRLKSAFKILELTLAWCEELDESEVVQDVDLDESSKSLKRALERANNYAPMLSRPAFRDSTLPTECFETLIAGYQRLEMYAEALVTCESLVEWERKRNDKVNLQSALRQIANLYFQRGYVYPLFLMRLFAHNIITITTATIKANLRKPKRMTLPMP
;
A
#
# COMPACT_ATOMS: atom_id res chain seq x y z
N MET A 1 45.02 -18.42 -22.72
CA MET A 1 44.37 -17.93 -21.47
C MET A 1 42.87 -18.12 -21.64
N LYS A 2 42.22 -18.95 -20.82
CA LYS A 2 40.76 -19.12 -20.82
C LYS A 2 40.17 -18.06 -19.90
N THR A 3 39.42 -17.12 -20.45
CA THR A 3 38.72 -16.09 -19.67
C THR A 3 37.52 -16.77 -18.99
N THR A 4 37.65 -17.02 -17.69
CA THR A 4 36.53 -17.41 -16.83
C THR A 4 35.62 -16.21 -16.67
N VAL A 5 34.54 -16.18 -17.46
CA VAL A 5 33.42 -15.28 -17.23
C VAL A 5 32.69 -15.79 -15.99
N TYR A 6 32.89 -15.12 -14.85
CA TYR A 6 32.09 -15.38 -13.67
C TYR A 6 30.67 -14.87 -13.96
N ALA A 7 29.72 -15.81 -14.12
CA ALA A 7 28.29 -15.51 -14.17
C ALA A 7 27.82 -15.03 -12.79
N ILE A 8 28.11 -13.77 -12.47
CA ILE A 8 27.54 -13.07 -11.32
C ILE A 8 26.19 -12.53 -11.80
N GLY A 9 25.12 -13.31 -11.65
CA GLY A 9 23.78 -12.84 -12.07
C GLY A 9 22.59 -13.76 -11.80
N ILE A 10 22.77 -14.98 -11.27
CA ILE A 10 21.67 -15.97 -11.14
C ILE A 10 21.23 -16.22 -9.68
N SER A 11 21.73 -15.48 -8.68
CA SER A 11 21.53 -15.88 -7.27
C SER A 11 20.31 -15.30 -6.54
N THR A 12 19.75 -14.16 -6.95
CA THR A 12 18.68 -13.48 -6.18
C THR A 12 17.28 -14.03 -6.48
N THR A 13 16.93 -14.17 -7.77
CA THR A 13 15.64 -14.74 -8.21
C THR A 13 15.38 -16.15 -7.67
N THR A 14 16.43 -16.93 -7.38
CA THR A 14 16.28 -18.27 -6.79
C THR A 14 15.96 -18.25 -5.30
N ALA A 15 16.33 -17.20 -4.55
CA ALA A 15 16.06 -17.10 -3.12
C ALA A 15 14.57 -16.80 -2.86
N VAL A 16 14.04 -15.76 -3.51
CA VAL A 16 12.61 -15.38 -3.38
C VAL A 16 11.70 -16.48 -3.91
N LYS A 17 12.02 -17.09 -5.07
CA LYS A 17 11.27 -18.25 -5.60
C LYS A 17 11.26 -19.44 -4.63
N LYS A 18 12.37 -19.73 -3.94
CA LYS A 18 12.44 -20.81 -2.92
C LYS A 18 11.55 -20.51 -1.72
N GLU A 19 11.60 -19.28 -1.21
CA GLU A 19 10.77 -18.87 -0.07
C GLU A 19 9.29 -18.87 -0.43
N LEU A 20 8.95 -18.36 -1.62
CA LEU A 20 7.59 -18.38 -2.15
C LEU A 20 7.04 -19.81 -2.26
N LYS A 21 7.86 -20.76 -2.73
CA LYS A 21 7.48 -22.18 -2.79
C LYS A 21 7.19 -22.73 -1.39
N LYS A 22 8.08 -22.49 -0.43
CA LYS A 22 7.91 -22.93 0.96
C LYS A 22 6.63 -22.36 1.57
N GLU A 23 6.35 -21.08 1.38
CA GLU A 23 5.17 -20.44 1.96
C GLU A 23 3.87 -20.91 1.31
N ARG A 24 3.88 -21.18 -0.01
CA ARG A 24 2.75 -21.83 -0.70
C ARG A 24 2.44 -23.22 -0.13
N GLU A 25 3.48 -24.01 0.18
CA GLU A 25 3.32 -25.32 0.83
C GLU A 25 2.78 -25.17 2.26
N THR A 26 3.27 -24.20 3.03
CA THR A 26 2.74 -23.85 4.37
C THR A 26 1.25 -23.51 4.28
N TYR A 27 0.86 -22.62 3.37
CA TYR A 27 -0.53 -22.23 3.16
C TYR A 27 -1.41 -23.43 2.78
N ALA A 28 -0.93 -24.28 1.88
CA ALA A 28 -1.67 -25.48 1.46
C ALA A 28 -1.89 -26.45 2.63
N LYS A 29 -0.88 -26.64 3.49
CA LYS A 29 -1.00 -27.42 4.73
C LYS A 29 -2.04 -26.81 5.67
N LEU A 30 -1.95 -25.50 5.95
CA LEU A 30 -2.91 -24.78 6.80
C LEU A 30 -4.35 -24.86 6.28
N LYS A 31 -4.55 -24.83 4.96
CA LYS A 31 -5.88 -24.98 4.35
C LYS A 31 -6.42 -26.39 4.56
N LYS A 32 -5.58 -27.42 4.40
CA LYS A 32 -5.97 -28.84 4.56
C LYS A 32 -6.26 -29.23 6.01
N THR A 33 -5.49 -28.72 6.96
CA THR A 33 -5.63 -29.07 8.39
C THR A 33 -6.68 -28.25 9.13
N GLY A 34 -7.40 -27.34 8.44
CA GLY A 34 -8.35 -26.45 9.10
C GLY A 34 -7.68 -25.40 10.00
N GLY A 35 -6.40 -25.09 9.76
CA GLY A 35 -5.58 -24.22 10.60
C GLY A 35 -6.18 -22.85 10.91
N ASN A 36 -5.66 -22.19 11.94
CA ASN A 36 -6.16 -20.91 12.44
C ASN A 36 -6.32 -19.89 11.29
N LYS A 37 -7.48 -19.25 11.17
CA LYS A 37 -7.79 -18.28 10.11
C LYS A 37 -6.79 -17.12 10.09
N THR A 38 -6.24 -16.72 11.24
CA THR A 38 -5.20 -15.68 11.32
C THR A 38 -3.87 -16.13 10.74
N GLN A 39 -3.48 -17.40 10.95
CA GLN A 39 -2.26 -17.95 10.33
C GLN A 39 -2.41 -18.06 8.82
N ARG A 40 -3.60 -18.45 8.34
CA ARG A 40 -3.91 -18.46 6.90
C ARG A 40 -3.88 -17.06 6.29
N LEU A 41 -4.38 -16.05 7.00
CA LEU A 41 -4.29 -14.65 6.61
C LEU A 41 -2.83 -14.21 6.47
N LYS A 42 -2.02 -14.39 7.52
CA LYS A 42 -0.59 -14.02 7.49
C LYS A 42 0.16 -14.70 6.34
N SER A 43 -0.07 -16.00 6.14
CA SER A 43 0.55 -16.76 5.05
C SER A 43 0.08 -16.29 3.67
N ALA A 44 -1.20 -15.94 3.51
CA ALA A 44 -1.71 -15.39 2.24
C ALA A 44 -1.07 -14.04 1.89
N PHE A 45 -0.94 -13.14 2.85
CA PHE A 45 -0.27 -11.85 2.65
C PHE A 45 1.23 -12.00 2.42
N LYS A 46 1.90 -12.93 3.12
CA LYS A 46 3.32 -13.21 2.88
C LYS A 46 3.58 -13.75 1.48
N ILE A 47 2.68 -14.59 0.95
CA ILE A 47 2.76 -15.05 -0.45
C ILE A 47 2.64 -13.86 -1.42
N LEU A 48 1.76 -12.89 -1.14
CA LEU A 48 1.60 -11.71 -1.98
C LEU A 48 2.87 -10.83 -1.95
N GLU A 49 3.39 -10.55 -0.76
CA GLU A 49 4.64 -9.80 -0.55
C GLU A 49 5.82 -10.44 -1.29
N LEU A 50 6.02 -11.75 -1.14
CA LEU A 50 7.08 -12.49 -1.84
C LEU A 50 6.87 -12.52 -3.35
N THR A 51 5.62 -12.50 -3.81
CA THR A 51 5.34 -12.45 -5.26
C THR A 51 5.65 -11.06 -5.80
N LEU A 52 5.34 -9.99 -5.07
CA LEU A 52 5.71 -8.62 -5.43
C LEU A 52 7.23 -8.45 -5.51
N ALA A 53 7.96 -8.89 -4.48
CA ALA A 53 9.41 -8.86 -4.46
C ALA A 53 10.04 -9.64 -5.63
N TRP A 54 9.46 -10.80 -5.98
CA TRP A 54 9.92 -11.54 -7.16
C TRP A 54 9.68 -10.74 -8.46
N CYS A 55 8.57 -10.01 -8.57
CA CYS A 55 8.34 -9.19 -9.74
C CYS A 55 9.29 -7.99 -9.82
N GLU A 56 9.62 -7.36 -8.68
CA GLU A 56 10.62 -6.28 -8.61
C GLU A 56 12.01 -6.77 -9.03
N GLU A 57 12.44 -7.95 -8.56
CA GLU A 57 13.71 -8.57 -8.99
C GLU A 57 13.74 -8.86 -10.50
N LEU A 58 12.60 -9.17 -11.11
CA LEU A 58 12.52 -9.36 -12.56
C LEU A 58 12.68 -8.04 -13.31
N ASP A 59 12.11 -6.94 -12.83
CA ASP A 59 12.25 -5.62 -13.48
C ASP A 59 13.70 -5.12 -13.49
N GLU A 60 14.45 -5.43 -12.43
CA GLU A 60 15.86 -5.05 -12.28
C GLU A 60 16.83 -5.99 -13.03
N SER A 61 16.34 -7.11 -13.57
CA SER A 61 17.18 -8.06 -14.26
C SER A 61 17.44 -7.64 -15.71
N GLU A 62 18.71 -7.62 -16.12
CA GLU A 62 19.10 -7.35 -17.52
C GLU A 62 18.75 -8.51 -18.47
N VAL A 63 18.43 -9.70 -17.94
CA VAL A 63 18.13 -10.91 -18.72
C VAL A 63 16.81 -11.49 -18.24
N VAL A 64 15.71 -10.94 -18.73
CA VAL A 64 14.35 -11.43 -18.47
C VAL A 64 13.86 -12.21 -19.68
N GLN A 65 13.37 -13.42 -19.45
CA GLN A 65 12.64 -14.16 -20.49
C GLN A 65 11.18 -13.72 -20.44
N ASP A 66 10.56 -13.46 -21.60
CA ASP A 66 9.14 -13.06 -21.70
C ASP A 66 8.19 -14.02 -20.95
N VAL A 67 8.58 -15.29 -20.84
CA VAL A 67 7.86 -16.34 -20.10
C VAL A 67 7.83 -16.05 -18.58
N ASP A 68 8.92 -15.54 -18.00
CA ASP A 68 8.99 -15.20 -16.56
C ASP A 68 8.11 -13.97 -16.22
N LEU A 69 7.93 -13.03 -17.15
CA LEU A 69 7.05 -11.85 -16.97
C LEU A 69 5.56 -12.22 -16.97
N ASP A 70 5.15 -13.09 -17.89
CA ASP A 70 3.76 -13.57 -17.93
C ASP A 70 3.44 -14.49 -16.73
N GLU A 71 4.38 -15.35 -16.34
CA GLU A 71 4.21 -16.21 -15.17
C GLU A 71 4.14 -15.41 -13.86
N SER A 72 5.00 -14.41 -13.68
CA SER A 72 5.00 -13.54 -12.49
C SER A 72 3.71 -12.72 -12.39
N SER A 73 3.21 -12.18 -13.49
CA SER A 73 1.94 -11.44 -13.53
C SER A 73 0.74 -12.33 -13.18
N LYS A 74 0.66 -13.54 -13.74
CA LYS A 74 -0.37 -14.55 -13.40
C LYS A 74 -0.28 -14.97 -11.94
N SER A 75 0.94 -15.15 -11.44
CA SER A 75 1.23 -15.49 -10.05
C SER A 75 0.77 -14.38 -9.10
N LEU A 76 1.06 -13.11 -9.44
CA LEU A 76 0.67 -11.94 -8.68
C LEU A 76 -0.85 -11.81 -8.58
N LYS A 77 -1.56 -11.95 -9.71
CA LYS A 77 -3.03 -11.91 -9.73
C LYS A 77 -3.66 -12.96 -8.80
N ARG A 78 -3.16 -14.19 -8.83
CA ARG A 78 -3.64 -15.28 -7.95
C ARG A 78 -3.33 -15.02 -6.47
N ALA A 79 -2.15 -14.48 -6.18
CA ALA A 79 -1.77 -14.11 -4.82
C ALA A 79 -2.67 -12.99 -4.28
N LEU A 80 -2.96 -12.00 -5.13
CA LEU A 80 -3.79 -10.86 -4.81
C LEU A 80 -5.25 -11.26 -4.56
N GLU A 81 -5.85 -12.07 -5.44
CA GLU A 81 -7.20 -12.62 -5.22
C GLU A 81 -7.30 -13.37 -3.90
N ARG A 82 -6.26 -14.14 -3.56
CA ARG A 82 -6.20 -14.88 -2.31
C ARG A 82 -6.11 -13.97 -1.09
N ALA A 83 -5.24 -12.95 -1.12
CA ALA A 83 -5.11 -11.99 -0.03
C ALA A 83 -6.38 -11.15 0.15
N ASN A 84 -7.02 -10.74 -0.96
CA ASN A 84 -8.25 -9.96 -0.95
C ASN A 84 -9.41 -10.69 -0.26
N ASN A 85 -9.50 -12.02 -0.39
CA ASN A 85 -10.49 -12.83 0.34
C ASN A 85 -10.38 -12.73 1.87
N TYR A 86 -9.22 -12.33 2.38
CA TYR A 86 -8.97 -12.12 3.80
C TYR A 86 -9.09 -10.65 4.23
N ALA A 87 -9.21 -9.70 3.29
CA ALA A 87 -9.34 -8.27 3.59
C ALA A 87 -10.50 -7.95 4.57
N PRO A 88 -11.70 -8.59 4.49
CA PRO A 88 -12.76 -8.35 5.47
C PRO A 88 -12.37 -8.69 6.91
N MET A 89 -11.42 -9.62 7.11
CA MET A 89 -10.95 -9.99 8.45
C MET A 89 -10.11 -8.90 9.11
N LEU A 90 -9.48 -8.01 8.32
CA LEU A 90 -8.60 -6.95 8.83
C LEU A 90 -9.37 -5.91 9.64
N SER A 91 -10.66 -5.71 9.35
CA SER A 91 -11.55 -4.78 10.05
C SER A 91 -11.99 -5.25 11.46
N ARG A 92 -11.59 -6.46 11.88
CA ARG A 92 -12.04 -7.05 13.14
C ARG A 92 -11.39 -6.36 14.36
N PRO A 93 -12.11 -6.24 15.49
CA PRO A 93 -11.58 -5.62 16.71
C PRO A 93 -10.27 -6.25 17.21
N ALA A 94 -10.06 -7.54 16.95
CA ALA A 94 -8.86 -8.27 17.32
C ALA A 94 -7.56 -7.70 16.73
N PHE A 95 -7.63 -6.86 15.69
CA PHE A 95 -6.47 -6.25 15.04
C PHE A 95 -6.34 -4.75 15.32
N ARG A 96 -7.19 -4.17 16.18
CA ARG A 96 -7.26 -2.72 16.41
C ARG A 96 -5.92 -2.08 16.81
N ASP A 97 -5.16 -2.78 17.65
CA ASP A 97 -3.88 -2.30 18.17
C ASP A 97 -2.67 -2.82 17.36
N SER A 98 -2.91 -3.53 16.26
CA SER A 98 -1.86 -4.10 15.42
C SER A 98 -1.59 -3.23 14.20
N THR A 99 -0.34 -3.21 13.73
CA THR A 99 0.06 -2.65 12.42
C THR A 99 -0.29 -3.58 11.26
N LEU A 100 -0.64 -4.84 11.54
CA LEU A 100 -0.90 -5.86 10.53
C LEU A 100 -1.94 -5.42 9.48
N PRO A 101 -3.09 -4.80 9.84
CA PRO A 101 -4.04 -4.31 8.84
C PRO A 101 -3.46 -3.26 7.90
N THR A 102 -2.67 -2.32 8.44
CA THR A 102 -1.98 -1.28 7.66
C THR A 102 -1.05 -1.93 6.63
N GLU A 103 -0.15 -2.80 7.07
CA GLU A 103 0.78 -3.54 6.21
C GLU A 103 0.02 -4.36 5.14
N CYS A 104 -1.08 -5.02 5.53
CA CYS A 104 -1.90 -5.80 4.62
C CYS A 104 -2.56 -4.92 3.54
N PHE A 105 -3.15 -3.78 3.92
CA PHE A 105 -3.74 -2.86 2.95
C PHE A 105 -2.70 -2.27 2.00
N GLU A 106 -1.53 -1.87 2.52
CA GLU A 106 -0.42 -1.37 1.68
C GLU A 106 0.05 -2.44 0.69
N THR A 107 0.18 -3.69 1.13
CA THR A 107 0.56 -4.80 0.26
C THR A 107 -0.48 -5.05 -0.84
N LEU A 108 -1.78 -4.94 -0.53
CA LEU A 108 -2.84 -5.04 -1.54
C LEU A 108 -2.77 -3.89 -2.55
N ILE A 109 -2.59 -2.65 -2.08
CA ILE A 109 -2.48 -1.46 -2.94
C ILE A 109 -1.30 -1.62 -3.91
N ALA A 110 -0.13 -2.02 -3.42
CA ALA A 110 1.04 -2.28 -4.26
C ALA A 110 0.78 -3.37 -5.32
N GLY A 111 0.12 -4.46 -4.91
CA GLY A 111 -0.32 -5.52 -5.82
C GLY A 111 -1.26 -5.03 -6.93
N TYR A 112 -2.25 -4.21 -6.58
CA TYR A 112 -3.18 -3.64 -7.56
C TYR A 112 -2.48 -2.62 -8.48
N GLN A 113 -1.58 -1.78 -7.95
CA GLN A 113 -0.81 -0.81 -8.74
C GLN A 113 0.03 -1.50 -9.79
N ARG A 114 0.71 -2.59 -9.42
CA ARG A 114 1.57 -3.33 -10.33
C ARG A 114 0.80 -4.02 -11.46
N LEU A 115 -0.44 -4.41 -11.21
CA LEU A 115 -1.35 -4.96 -12.24
C LEU A 115 -2.16 -3.86 -12.96
N GLU A 116 -1.85 -2.58 -12.72
CA GLU A 116 -2.57 -1.42 -13.27
C GLU A 116 -4.08 -1.41 -12.93
N MET A 117 -4.47 -2.11 -11.87
CA MET A 117 -5.83 -2.20 -11.34
C MET A 117 -6.13 -1.01 -10.42
N TYR A 118 -6.08 0.21 -10.99
CA TYR A 118 -6.14 1.45 -10.21
C TYR A 118 -7.49 1.68 -9.50
N ALA A 119 -8.59 1.12 -10.02
CA ALA A 119 -9.89 1.26 -9.36
C ALA A 119 -9.91 0.50 -8.02
N GLU A 120 -9.44 -0.74 -8.04
CA GLU A 120 -9.33 -1.61 -6.88
C GLU A 120 -8.28 -1.09 -5.88
N ALA A 121 -7.17 -0.54 -6.40
CA ALA A 121 -6.17 0.14 -5.57
C ALA A 121 -6.78 1.32 -4.80
N LEU A 122 -7.59 2.15 -5.46
CA LEU A 122 -8.26 3.31 -4.84
C LEU A 122 -9.25 2.89 -3.76
N VAL A 123 -10.12 1.91 -4.03
CA VAL A 123 -11.07 1.38 -3.04
C VAL A 123 -10.35 0.81 -1.81
N THR A 124 -9.24 0.11 -2.04
CA THR A 124 -8.41 -0.43 -0.95
C THR A 124 -7.74 0.69 -0.15
N CYS A 125 -7.26 1.74 -0.82
CA CYS A 125 -6.65 2.89 -0.18
C CYS A 125 -7.66 3.73 0.63
N GLU A 126 -8.91 3.85 0.17
CA GLU A 126 -10.00 4.45 0.95
C GLU A 126 -10.27 3.66 2.24
N SER A 127 -10.23 2.33 2.16
CA SER A 127 -10.37 1.45 3.32
C SER A 127 -9.22 1.64 4.33
N LEU A 128 -7.98 1.83 3.83
CA LEU A 128 -6.82 2.17 4.66
C LEU A 128 -7.00 3.54 5.34
N VAL A 129 -7.46 4.55 4.62
CA VAL A 129 -7.76 5.88 5.19
C VAL A 129 -8.80 5.79 6.30
N GLU A 130 -9.87 5.03 6.11
CA GLU A 130 -10.88 4.82 7.15
C GLU A 130 -10.30 4.10 8.38
N TRP A 131 -9.45 3.10 8.15
CA TRP A 131 -8.75 2.39 9.22
C TRP A 131 -7.84 3.31 10.05
N GLU A 132 -6.99 4.11 9.42
CA GLU A 132 -6.08 5.02 10.14
C GLU A 132 -6.83 6.15 10.85
N ARG A 133 -7.96 6.61 10.31
CA ARG A 133 -8.87 7.53 11.01
C ARG A 133 -9.41 6.93 12.30
N LYS A 134 -9.83 5.66 12.28
CA LYS A 134 -10.33 4.96 13.48
C LYS A 134 -9.25 4.78 14.55
N ARG A 135 -7.98 4.67 14.14
CA ARG A 135 -6.81 4.59 15.05
C ARG A 135 -6.31 5.96 15.50
N ASN A 136 -6.79 7.05 14.90
CA ASN A 136 -6.31 8.41 15.12
C ASN A 136 -4.79 8.56 14.88
N ASP A 137 -4.24 7.76 13.95
CA ASP A 137 -2.83 7.82 13.56
C ASP A 137 -2.65 8.84 12.43
N LYS A 138 -2.16 10.02 12.79
CA LYS A 138 -2.02 11.14 11.83
C LYS A 138 -0.94 10.90 10.79
N VAL A 139 0.11 10.15 11.11
CA VAL A 139 1.24 9.94 10.20
C VAL A 139 0.83 8.96 9.11
N ASN A 140 0.27 7.82 9.50
CA ASN A 140 -0.19 6.82 8.54
C ASN A 140 -1.39 7.32 7.73
N LEU A 141 -2.27 8.13 8.33
CA LEU A 141 -3.34 8.80 7.59
C LEU A 141 -2.82 9.74 6.49
N GLN A 142 -1.79 10.54 6.78
CA GLN A 142 -1.17 11.41 5.76
C GLN A 142 -0.51 10.59 4.64
N SER A 143 0.16 9.50 5.00
CA SER A 143 0.75 8.57 4.03
C SER A 143 -0.31 7.97 3.10
N ALA A 144 -1.41 7.45 3.65
CA ALA A 144 -2.52 6.89 2.88
C ALA A 144 -3.18 7.93 1.95
N LEU A 145 -3.40 9.16 2.43
CA LEU A 145 -3.92 10.24 1.58
C LEU A 145 -2.98 10.61 0.43
N ARG A 146 -1.66 10.55 0.66
CA ARG A 146 -0.66 10.75 -0.41
C ARG A 146 -0.70 9.61 -1.43
N GLN A 147 -0.88 8.37 -0.99
CA GLN A 147 -1.04 7.22 -1.89
C GLN A 147 -2.26 7.39 -2.81
N ILE A 148 -3.41 7.87 -2.29
CA ILE A 148 -4.58 8.20 -3.13
C ILE A 148 -4.20 9.21 -4.22
N ALA A 149 -3.51 10.29 -3.85
CA ALA A 149 -3.10 11.30 -4.81
C ALA A 149 -2.17 10.73 -5.91
N ASN A 150 -1.22 9.87 -5.52
CA ASN A 150 -0.33 9.19 -6.45
C ASN A 150 -1.08 8.24 -7.39
N LEU A 151 -2.06 7.47 -6.89
CA LEU A 151 -2.89 6.58 -7.71
C LEU A 151 -3.69 7.33 -8.78
N TYR A 152 -4.28 8.47 -8.41
CA TYR A 152 -4.96 9.33 -9.38
C TYR A 152 -4.01 9.87 -10.45
N PHE A 153 -2.79 10.26 -10.06
CA PHE A 153 -1.76 10.72 -11.00
C PHE A 153 -1.33 9.60 -11.97
N GLN A 154 -1.06 8.40 -11.45
CA GLN A 154 -0.65 7.23 -12.25
C GLN A 154 -1.72 6.79 -13.26
N ARG A 155 -3.01 6.92 -12.91
CA ARG A 155 -4.15 6.62 -13.80
C ARG A 155 -4.28 7.60 -14.99
N GLY A 156 -3.45 8.63 -15.08
CA GLY A 156 -3.49 9.61 -16.17
C GLY A 156 -4.56 10.70 -15.99
N TYR A 157 -5.14 10.86 -14.79
CA TYR A 157 -5.94 12.05 -14.50
C TYR A 157 -5.00 13.27 -14.39
N VAL A 158 -4.95 14.07 -15.45
CA VAL A 158 -4.38 15.41 -15.41
C VAL A 158 -5.13 16.24 -14.37
N TYR A 159 -4.37 16.83 -13.47
CA TYR A 159 -4.77 17.23 -12.13
C TYR A 159 -4.95 18.76 -11.99
N PRO A 160 -6.03 19.40 -12.48
CA PRO A 160 -6.40 20.73 -11.95
C PRO A 160 -7.52 20.64 -10.91
N LEU A 161 -8.63 19.96 -11.21
CA LEU A 161 -9.88 20.20 -10.46
C LEU A 161 -9.95 19.57 -9.06
N PHE A 162 -9.37 18.38 -8.86
CA PHE A 162 -9.40 17.72 -7.54
C PHE A 162 -8.35 18.29 -6.58
N LEU A 163 -7.10 18.53 -7.02
CA LEU A 163 -6.11 19.27 -6.23
C LEU A 163 -6.63 20.67 -5.92
N MET A 164 -7.26 21.38 -6.87
CA MET A 164 -7.90 22.67 -6.59
C MET A 164 -9.00 22.56 -5.53
N ARG A 165 -9.80 21.49 -5.49
CA ARG A 165 -10.80 21.28 -4.43
C ARG A 165 -10.16 20.93 -3.08
N LEU A 166 -9.13 20.09 -3.05
CA LEU A 166 -8.42 19.71 -1.82
C LEU A 166 -7.62 20.89 -1.24
N PHE A 167 -6.93 21.65 -2.09
CA PHE A 167 -6.25 22.89 -1.71
C PHE A 167 -7.25 24.00 -1.37
N ALA A 168 -8.32 24.21 -2.13
CA ALA A 168 -9.33 25.21 -1.78
C ALA A 168 -9.97 24.89 -0.43
N HIS A 169 -10.34 23.63 -0.18
CA HIS A 169 -10.93 23.26 1.10
C HIS A 169 -9.95 23.44 2.27
N ASN A 170 -8.68 23.05 2.10
CA ASN A 170 -7.66 23.24 3.13
C ASN A 170 -7.28 24.72 3.34
N ILE A 171 -7.15 25.52 2.27
CA ILE A 171 -6.88 26.96 2.35
C ILE A 171 -8.05 27.69 3.00
N ILE A 172 -9.30 27.36 2.64
CA ILE A 172 -10.50 27.94 3.28
C ILE A 172 -10.54 27.57 4.77
N THR A 173 -10.22 26.33 5.13
CA THR A 173 -10.26 25.89 6.53
C THR A 173 -9.16 26.57 7.36
N ILE A 174 -7.96 26.73 6.81
CA ILE A 174 -6.85 27.44 7.45
C ILE A 174 -7.18 28.93 7.57
N THR A 175 -7.57 29.60 6.47
CA THR A 175 -7.89 31.04 6.47
C THR A 175 -9.06 31.39 7.39
N THR A 176 -10.13 30.59 7.40
CA THR A 176 -11.26 30.81 8.33
C THR A 176 -10.86 30.60 9.79
N ALA A 177 -9.97 29.65 10.09
CA ALA A 177 -9.41 29.47 11.42
C ALA A 177 -8.49 30.64 11.82
N THR A 178 -7.65 31.15 10.91
CA THR A 178 -6.77 32.30 11.17
C THR A 178 -7.55 33.60 11.33
N ILE A 179 -8.59 33.83 10.53
CA ILE A 179 -9.49 35.00 10.64
C ILE A 179 -10.25 34.94 11.97
N LYS A 180 -10.82 33.79 12.35
CA LYS A 180 -11.47 33.62 13.66
C LYS A 180 -10.50 33.83 14.83
N ALA A 181 -9.24 33.41 14.70
CA ALA A 181 -8.22 33.62 15.73
C ALA A 181 -7.81 35.10 15.86
N ASN A 182 -7.73 35.84 14.75
CA ASN A 182 -7.40 37.27 14.74
C ASN A 182 -8.58 38.15 15.17
N LEU A 183 -9.82 37.76 14.88
CA LEU A 183 -11.03 38.47 15.36
C LEU A 183 -11.28 38.27 16.86
N ARG A 184 -10.72 37.22 17.49
CA ARG A 184 -10.84 36.96 18.93
C ARG A 184 -9.82 37.69 19.79
N LYS A 185 -8.83 38.36 19.21
CA LYS A 185 -7.92 39.23 19.97
C LYS A 185 -8.50 40.64 20.01
N PRO A 186 -9.02 41.13 21.15
CA PRO A 186 -9.34 42.54 21.26
C PRO A 186 -8.04 43.32 21.11
N LYS A 187 -7.96 44.15 20.06
CA LYS A 187 -6.93 45.16 19.91
C LYS A 187 -7.09 46.12 21.11
N ARG A 188 -6.28 45.97 22.16
CA ARG A 188 -6.20 47.00 23.21
C ARG A 188 -5.66 48.26 22.54
N MET A 189 -6.54 49.14 22.11
CA MET A 189 -6.19 50.52 21.80
C MET A 189 -5.86 51.19 23.14
N THR A 190 -4.57 51.28 23.45
CA THR A 190 -4.10 52.27 24.42
C THR A 190 -4.19 53.62 23.74
N LEU A 191 -5.23 54.38 24.04
CA LEU A 191 -5.28 55.80 23.72
C LEU A 191 -4.16 56.50 24.52
N PRO A 192 -3.33 57.35 23.88
CA PRO A 192 -2.42 58.20 24.63
C PRO A 192 -3.28 59.17 25.46
N MET A 193 -3.10 59.15 26.78
CA MET A 193 -3.71 60.15 27.66
C MET A 193 -2.99 61.50 27.50
N PRO A 194 -3.72 62.62 27.67
CA PRO A 194 -3.19 63.98 27.51
C PRO A 194 -2.10 64.33 28.52
#